data_AF-A0A923YZW5-F1
#
_entry.id   AF-A0A923YZW5-F1
#
_cell.length_a   1.000
_cell.length_b   1.000
_cell.length_c   1.000
_cell.angle_alpha   90.00
_cell.angle_beta   90.00
_cell.angle_gamma   90.00
#
_symmetry.space_group_name_H-M   'P 1'
#
loop_
_entity.id
_entity.type
_entity.pdbx_description
1 polymer ?
#
loop_
_entity_poly.entity_id
_entity_poly.type
_entity_poly.pdbx_seq_one_letter_code
_entity_poly.pdbx_strand_id
1 'polypeptide(L)'
;FIVDPLPAIEFGRIAAQAAKQVIVQKVRDAERDRQYEEYKDRVNEIITGVVKRAEFGHVVVDLGKAEGVIRRDQQIPREVLRVGDRVRTLILSVRREIRGPQIFLSRAAGEFMKKLFAQEVPEIYDGIIEIKAVARDPGSRAKIGVISRDSSIDPVGACVGMKGSRVQAVVQELQGEKIDIIPWSPDVATFVVNALQPAEVSKVVMDEEDNRIDVVVPDDQLSLAIGRRGQNVRLASQLTGRQIDIMTEADESERRQKEFVEKSTLFETELDIDEMLAQLLVAEGFGELDEVAYVDIAELAGIEGIDEDIASELQNRAIEAIERKEAAAREERRALGVDDALADIAGLTEAMLVVLGKAGIKTIDDLGDLASDELVAKRDGILRTFGLSEDDGNRIIMAARAHWFDDEIKPDTGPVADATTGPVADATTGPVADATTGEVPNADVPE
;
A
#
# COMPACT_ATOMS: atom_id res chain seq x y z
N PHE A 1 18.16 -20.14 -54.51
CA PHE A 1 18.49 -18.70 -54.38
C PHE A 1 19.38 -18.31 -55.55
N ILE A 2 18.87 -17.51 -56.49
CA ILE A 2 19.66 -16.95 -57.60
C ILE A 2 20.31 -15.68 -57.04
N VAL A 3 21.64 -15.62 -57.01
CA VAL A 3 22.40 -14.46 -56.54
C VAL A 3 22.91 -13.74 -57.78
N ASP A 4 22.36 -12.57 -58.08
CA ASP A 4 22.81 -11.71 -59.18
C ASP A 4 23.91 -10.76 -58.64
N PRO A 5 25.16 -10.85 -59.14
CA PRO A 5 26.27 -10.09 -58.60
C PRO A 5 26.19 -8.62 -59.04
N LEU A 6 26.02 -7.72 -58.08
CA LEU A 6 26.03 -6.28 -58.29
C LEU A 6 27.43 -5.76 -58.72
N PRO A 7 27.49 -4.66 -59.49
CA PRO A 7 28.76 -4.04 -59.88
C PRO A 7 29.58 -3.60 -58.66
N ALA A 8 30.91 -3.70 -58.77
CA ALA A 8 31.82 -3.36 -57.69
C ALA A 8 31.70 -1.87 -57.31
N ILE A 9 31.38 -1.60 -56.04
CA ILE A 9 31.29 -0.25 -55.51
C ILE A 9 32.72 0.31 -55.39
N GLU A 10 33.05 1.35 -56.16
CA GLU A 10 34.33 2.05 -56.02
C GLU A 10 34.31 2.93 -54.77
N PHE A 11 34.91 2.44 -53.68
CA PHE A 11 35.06 3.22 -52.45
C PHE A 11 36.12 4.31 -52.63
N GLY A 12 35.70 5.52 -53.00
CA GLY A 12 36.56 6.70 -52.98
C GLY A 12 36.99 7.09 -51.55
N ARG A 13 38.00 7.98 -51.42
CA ARG A 13 38.51 8.47 -50.12
C ARG A 13 37.41 8.99 -49.18
N ILE A 14 36.40 9.66 -49.74
CA ILE A 14 35.24 10.21 -49.00
C ILE A 14 34.36 9.06 -48.46
N ALA A 15 34.12 8.02 -49.26
CA ALA A 15 33.35 6.85 -48.85
C ALA A 15 34.08 6.06 -47.74
N ALA A 16 35.41 5.95 -47.81
CA ALA A 16 36.20 5.31 -46.75
C ALA A 16 36.15 6.08 -45.41
N GLN A 17 36.17 7.43 -45.46
CA GLN A 17 36.00 8.26 -44.26
C GLN A 17 34.58 8.15 -43.67
N ALA A 18 33.55 8.16 -44.52
CA ALA A 18 32.17 7.94 -44.09
C ALA A 18 31.96 6.55 -43.48
N ALA A 19 32.52 5.51 -44.11
CA ALA A 19 32.49 4.15 -43.57
C ALA A 19 33.18 4.05 -42.21
N LYS A 20 34.35 4.69 -42.03
CA LYS A 20 35.02 4.76 -40.72
C LYS A 20 34.12 5.40 -39.65
N GLN A 21 33.43 6.49 -39.98
CA GLN A 21 32.52 7.16 -39.06
C GLN A 21 31.33 6.26 -38.67
N VAL A 22 30.72 5.59 -39.65
CA VAL A 22 29.62 4.64 -39.43
C VAL A 22 30.07 3.44 -38.60
N ILE A 23 31.26 2.89 -38.87
CA ILE A 23 31.83 1.78 -38.09
C ILE A 23 32.06 2.21 -36.64
N VAL A 24 32.69 3.37 -36.41
CA VAL A 24 32.92 3.87 -35.05
C VAL A 24 31.61 4.10 -34.31
N GLN A 25 30.58 4.60 -35.01
CA GLN A 25 29.24 4.75 -34.43
C GLN A 25 28.62 3.40 -34.06
N LYS A 26 28.62 2.42 -34.99
CA LYS A 26 28.12 1.07 -34.74
C LYS A 26 28.85 0.36 -33.60
N VAL A 27 30.16 0.54 -33.48
CA VAL A 27 30.95 0.00 -32.36
C VAL A 27 30.52 0.64 -31.04
N ARG A 28 30.34 1.97 -30.99
CA ARG A 28 29.86 2.67 -29.79
C ARG A 28 28.44 2.25 -29.40
N ASP A 29 27.56 2.07 -30.37
CA ASP A 29 26.19 1.64 -30.12
C ASP A 29 26.16 0.20 -29.59
N ALA A 30 26.98 -0.70 -30.14
CA ALA A 30 27.15 -2.05 -29.61
C ALA A 30 27.75 -2.08 -28.20
N GLU A 31 28.69 -1.19 -27.88
CA GLU A 31 29.27 -1.06 -26.54
C GLU A 31 28.23 -0.55 -25.52
N ARG A 32 27.42 0.43 -25.90
CA ARG A 32 26.30 0.95 -25.08
C ARG A 32 25.25 -0.12 -24.80
N ASP A 33 24.88 -0.89 -25.82
CA ASP A 33 23.90 -1.97 -25.67
C ASP A 33 24.44 -3.07 -24.76
N ARG A 34 25.73 -3.42 -24.90
CA ARG A 34 26.39 -4.36 -23.99
C ARG A 34 26.41 -3.87 -22.54
N GLN A 35 26.69 -2.58 -22.32
CA GLN A 35 26.65 -1.98 -20.98
C GLN A 35 25.23 -2.07 -20.39
N TYR A 36 24.20 -1.74 -21.17
CA TYR A 36 22.81 -1.82 -20.70
C TYR A 36 22.45 -3.25 -20.29
N GLU A 37 22.74 -4.22 -21.14
CA GLU A 37 22.47 -5.65 -20.88
C GLU A 37 23.21 -6.17 -19.64
N GLU A 38 24.40 -5.66 -19.33
CA GLU A 38 25.15 -6.08 -18.14
C GLU A 38 24.53 -5.57 -16.82
N TYR A 39 23.90 -4.40 -16.81
CA TYR A 39 23.41 -3.78 -15.58
C TYR A 39 21.89 -3.82 -15.40
N LYS A 40 21.10 -4.07 -16.45
CA LYS A 40 19.63 -4.07 -16.37
C LYS A 40 19.08 -5.06 -15.33
N ASP A 41 19.73 -6.21 -15.18
CA ASP A 41 19.31 -7.28 -14.26
C ASP A 41 19.96 -7.16 -12.87
N ARG A 42 20.84 -6.16 -12.68
CA ARG A 42 21.58 -5.92 -11.44
C ARG A 42 20.98 -4.80 -10.59
N VAL A 43 19.73 -4.42 -10.86
CA VAL A 43 19.00 -3.45 -10.04
C VAL A 43 18.86 -4.02 -8.62
N ASN A 44 19.00 -3.16 -7.61
CA ASN A 44 19.07 -3.50 -6.19
C ASN A 44 20.31 -4.30 -5.76
N GLU A 45 21.38 -4.31 -6.55
CA GLU A 45 22.68 -4.84 -6.15
C GLU A 45 23.61 -3.73 -5.61
N ILE A 46 24.45 -4.06 -4.63
CA ILE A 46 25.53 -3.18 -4.18
C ILE A 46 26.70 -3.31 -5.15
N ILE A 47 27.12 -2.18 -5.72
CA ILE A 47 28.32 -2.06 -6.54
C ILE A 47 29.30 -1.07 -5.91
N THR A 48 30.59 -1.38 -6.05
CA THR A 48 31.68 -0.48 -5.65
C THR A 48 32.22 0.21 -6.89
N GLY A 49 32.41 1.52 -6.83
CA GLY A 49 33.06 2.29 -7.89
C GLY A 49 33.98 3.37 -7.34
N VAL A 50 34.60 4.12 -8.26
CA VAL A 50 35.51 5.23 -7.92
C VAL A 50 34.87 6.53 -8.37
N VAL A 51 34.81 7.53 -7.50
CA VAL A 51 34.28 8.84 -7.85
C VAL A 51 35.17 9.49 -8.91
N LYS A 52 34.62 9.70 -10.10
CA LYS A 52 35.35 10.29 -11.24
C LYS A 52 35.20 11.81 -11.26
N ARG A 53 34.00 12.30 -10.95
CA ARG A 53 33.69 13.73 -10.86
C ARG A 53 32.59 13.97 -9.82
N ALA A 54 32.74 15.04 -9.08
CA ALA A 54 31.74 15.54 -8.16
C ALA A 54 31.37 16.96 -8.60
N GLU A 55 30.19 17.11 -9.20
CA GLU A 55 29.65 18.39 -9.65
C GLU A 55 28.62 18.93 -8.63
N PHE A 56 28.16 20.17 -8.80
CA PHE A 56 27.22 20.78 -7.87
C PHE A 56 25.84 20.10 -7.95
N GLY A 57 25.64 19.05 -7.15
CA GLY A 57 24.38 18.32 -7.01
C GLY A 57 24.36 16.91 -7.59
N HIS A 58 25.40 16.44 -8.28
CA HIS A 58 25.47 15.04 -8.70
C HIS A 58 26.91 14.53 -8.72
N VAL A 59 27.07 13.25 -8.41
CA VAL A 59 28.36 12.56 -8.35
C VAL A 59 28.37 11.48 -9.40
N VAL A 60 29.40 11.46 -10.25
CA VAL A 60 29.57 10.41 -11.26
C VAL A 60 30.65 9.46 -10.79
N VAL A 61 30.26 8.19 -10.72
CA VAL A 61 31.05 7.09 -10.22
C VAL A 61 31.42 6.20 -11.40
N ASP A 62 32.70 5.90 -11.54
CA ASP A 62 33.22 4.94 -12.48
C ASP A 62 33.03 3.52 -11.91
N LEU A 63 32.30 2.68 -12.65
CA LEU A 63 32.03 1.29 -12.34
C LEU A 63 32.98 0.34 -13.10
N GLY A 64 33.99 0.89 -13.78
CA GLY A 64 34.98 0.19 -14.59
C GLY A 64 34.57 0.06 -16.06
N LYS A 65 33.37 -0.47 -16.32
CA LYS A 65 32.84 -0.66 -17.68
C LYS A 65 31.81 0.38 -18.10
N ALA A 66 31.19 1.07 -17.14
CA ALA A 66 30.17 2.06 -17.34
C ALA A 66 30.27 3.16 -16.27
N GLU A 67 29.60 4.28 -16.50
CA GLU A 67 29.49 5.36 -15.52
C GLU A 67 28.11 5.31 -14.85
N GLY A 68 28.09 5.42 -13.52
CA GLY A 68 26.88 5.60 -12.73
C GLY A 68 26.77 7.00 -12.18
N VAL A 69 25.55 7.48 -11.96
CA VAL A 69 25.28 8.83 -11.45
C VAL A 69 24.49 8.73 -10.14
N ILE A 70 25.01 9.34 -9.08
CA ILE A 70 24.30 9.56 -7.83
C ILE A 70 23.73 10.99 -7.85
N ARG A 71 22.40 11.10 -7.92
CA ARG A 71 21.71 12.39 -7.84
C ARG A 71 21.72 12.94 -6.42
N ARG A 72 21.47 14.25 -6.26
CA ARG A 72 21.48 14.93 -4.95
C ARG A 72 20.54 14.31 -3.92
N ASP A 73 19.33 13.95 -4.36
CA ASP A 73 18.29 13.31 -3.56
C ASP A 73 18.65 11.87 -3.17
N GLN A 74 19.57 11.25 -3.91
CA GLN A 74 20.04 9.87 -3.69
C GLN A 74 21.39 9.82 -2.96
N GLN A 75 21.94 10.96 -2.56
CA GLN A 75 23.15 11.07 -1.73
C GLN A 75 22.79 11.13 -0.25
N ILE A 76 23.70 10.68 0.62
CA ILE A 76 23.56 10.90 2.06
C ILE A 76 23.83 12.39 2.35
N PRO A 77 22.91 13.12 3.00
CA PRO A 77 23.14 14.51 3.37
C PRO A 77 24.44 14.67 4.16
N ARG A 78 25.23 15.70 3.82
CA ARG A 78 26.53 16.05 4.44
C ARG A 78 27.67 15.06 4.19
N GLU A 79 27.45 13.98 3.45
CA GLU A 79 28.53 13.15 2.95
C GLU A 79 29.33 13.91 1.89
N VAL A 80 30.67 13.92 2.03
CA VAL A 80 31.56 14.59 1.09
C VAL A 80 32.31 13.53 0.27
N LEU A 81 31.81 13.26 -0.93
CA LEU A 81 32.47 12.37 -1.89
C LEU A 81 33.46 13.18 -2.74
N ARG A 82 34.75 12.85 -2.64
CA ARG A 82 35.83 13.49 -3.40
C ARG A 82 36.23 12.65 -4.59
N VAL A 83 36.78 13.30 -5.61
CA VAL A 83 37.33 12.60 -6.78
C VAL A 83 38.46 11.67 -6.35
N GLY A 84 38.37 10.40 -6.77
CA GLY A 84 39.28 9.32 -6.38
C GLY A 84 38.80 8.46 -5.22
N ASP A 85 37.76 8.88 -4.48
CA ASP A 85 37.23 8.08 -3.38
C ASP A 85 36.55 6.81 -3.90
N ARG A 86 36.74 5.70 -3.19
CA ARG A 86 36.00 4.46 -3.45
C ARG A 86 34.69 4.52 -2.67
N VAL A 87 33.58 4.28 -3.36
CA VAL A 87 32.25 4.38 -2.78
C VAL A 87 31.42 3.15 -3.11
N ARG A 88 30.73 2.60 -2.11
CA ARG A 88 29.73 1.54 -2.30
C ARG A 88 28.38 2.19 -2.58
N THR A 89 27.60 1.66 -3.51
CA THR A 89 26.32 2.25 -3.90
C THR A 89 25.35 1.15 -4.30
N LEU A 90 24.05 1.42 -4.14
CA LEU A 90 23.00 0.57 -4.70
C LEU A 90 22.70 1.00 -6.14
N ILE A 91 22.55 0.05 -7.06
CA ILE A 91 21.97 0.33 -8.38
C ILE A 91 20.46 0.52 -8.21
N LEU A 92 19.98 1.75 -8.33
CA LEU A 92 18.57 2.10 -8.15
C LEU A 92 17.76 1.82 -9.42
N SER A 93 18.26 2.23 -10.58
CA SER A 93 17.61 1.95 -11.86
C SER A 93 18.58 2.10 -13.02
N VAL A 94 18.32 1.39 -14.12
CA VAL A 94 19.11 1.49 -15.35
C VAL A 94 18.17 1.89 -16.48
N ARG A 95 18.44 3.04 -17.11
CA ARG A 95 17.61 3.57 -18.20
C ARG A 95 18.40 3.59 -19.50
N ARG A 96 17.77 3.19 -20.60
CA ARG A 96 18.36 3.28 -21.94
C ARG A 96 18.11 4.68 -22.49
N GLU A 97 19.18 5.43 -22.80
CA GLU A 97 19.07 6.71 -23.50
C GLU A 97 19.85 6.71 -24.81
N ILE A 98 19.51 7.65 -25.69
CA ILE A 98 20.14 7.84 -27.02
C ILE A 98 21.65 8.10 -26.89
N ARG A 99 22.10 8.70 -25.77
CA ARG A 99 23.51 9.01 -25.52
C ARG A 99 24.29 7.87 -24.84
N GLY A 100 23.62 6.79 -24.45
CA GLY A 100 24.16 5.65 -23.70
C GLY A 100 23.28 5.28 -22.50
N PRO A 101 23.44 4.09 -21.91
CA PRO A 101 22.69 3.73 -20.72
C PRO A 101 23.07 4.62 -19.54
N GLN A 102 22.06 5.12 -18.81
CA GLN A 102 22.24 5.83 -17.55
C GLN A 102 21.97 4.88 -16.39
N ILE A 103 22.98 4.67 -15.55
CA ILE A 103 22.88 3.87 -14.33
C ILE A 103 22.69 4.84 -13.17
N PHE A 104 21.49 4.87 -12.58
CA PHE A 104 21.22 5.65 -11.38
C PHE A 104 21.63 4.87 -10.15
N LEU A 105 22.48 5.51 -9.35
CA LEU A 105 23.00 4.95 -8.12
C LEU A 105 22.36 5.67 -6.91
N SER A 106 22.20 4.95 -5.81
CA SER A 106 21.70 5.51 -4.56
C SER A 106 22.51 5.04 -3.36
N ARG A 107 22.76 5.99 -2.45
CA ARG A 107 23.23 5.71 -1.07
C ARG A 107 22.15 6.04 -0.04
N ALA A 108 21.08 6.72 -0.43
CA ALA A 108 19.99 7.13 0.44
C ALA A 108 18.86 6.09 0.56
N ALA A 109 18.70 5.20 -0.43
CA ALA A 109 17.64 4.20 -0.42
C ALA A 109 17.70 3.25 0.79
N GLY A 110 16.54 2.83 1.31
CA GLY A 110 16.46 1.84 2.39
C GLY A 110 16.98 0.46 1.98
N GLU A 111 16.82 0.08 0.71
CA GLU A 111 17.35 -1.16 0.15
C GLU A 111 18.89 -1.23 0.22
N PHE A 112 19.58 -0.09 0.15
CA PHE A 112 21.03 -0.05 0.32
C PHE A 112 21.43 -0.54 1.72
N MET A 113 20.70 -0.09 2.75
CA MET A 113 20.91 -0.53 4.13
C MET A 113 20.62 -2.02 4.30
N LYS A 114 19.50 -2.52 3.75
CA LYS A 114 19.17 -3.96 3.82
C LYS A 114 20.28 -4.82 3.23
N LYS A 115 20.81 -4.43 2.08
CA LYS A 115 21.89 -5.16 1.41
C LYS A 115 23.22 -5.05 2.16
N LEU A 116 23.52 -3.93 2.82
CA LEU A 116 24.69 -3.82 3.70
C LEU A 116 24.58 -4.76 4.90
N PHE A 117 23.40 -4.83 5.54
CA PHE A 117 23.16 -5.80 6.62
C PHE A 117 23.26 -7.25 6.13
N ALA A 118 22.76 -7.56 4.94
CA ALA A 118 22.92 -8.91 4.36
C ALA A 118 24.38 -9.29 4.08
N GLN A 119 25.27 -8.32 3.82
CA GLN A 119 26.71 -8.58 3.68
C GLN A 119 27.41 -8.78 5.04
N GLU A 120 26.95 -8.10 6.08
CA GLU A 120 27.57 -8.09 7.41
C GLU A 120 27.04 -9.20 8.34
N VAL A 121 25.79 -9.64 8.14
CA VAL A 121 25.08 -10.61 8.98
C VAL A 121 24.80 -11.87 8.15
N PRO A 122 25.57 -12.96 8.33
CA PRO A 122 25.37 -14.22 7.60
C PRO A 122 23.96 -14.80 7.74
N GLU A 123 23.35 -14.64 8.91
CA GLU A 123 22.00 -15.12 9.21
C GLU A 123 20.93 -14.44 8.32
N ILE A 124 21.19 -13.20 7.87
CA ILE A 124 20.32 -12.50 6.90
C ILE A 124 20.59 -12.99 5.48
N TYR A 125 21.85 -13.26 5.14
CA TYR A 125 22.24 -13.82 3.83
C TYR A 125 21.63 -15.20 3.60
N ASP A 126 21.65 -16.06 4.62
CA ASP A 126 21.09 -17.41 4.59
C ASP A 126 19.55 -17.43 4.68
N GLY A 127 18.92 -16.26 4.88
CA GLY A 127 17.47 -16.11 4.96
C GLY A 127 16.84 -16.66 6.24
N ILE A 128 17.64 -16.85 7.29
CA ILE A 128 17.18 -17.22 8.64
C ILE A 128 16.53 -16.00 9.29
N ILE A 129 17.18 -14.84 9.19
CA ILE A 129 16.65 -13.55 9.63
C ILE A 129 16.18 -12.76 8.40
N GLU A 130 15.00 -12.18 8.51
CA GLU A 130 14.40 -11.36 7.46
C GLU A 130 14.20 -9.92 7.95
N ILE A 131 14.64 -8.95 7.15
CA ILE A 131 14.35 -7.53 7.39
C ILE A 131 12.99 -7.20 6.75
N LYS A 132 11.94 -7.14 7.57
CA LYS A 132 10.56 -6.91 7.12
C LYS A 132 10.29 -5.46 6.73
N ALA A 133 10.82 -4.51 7.49
CA ALA A 133 10.55 -3.10 7.29
C ALA A 133 11.81 -2.26 7.52
N VAL A 134 11.93 -1.16 6.78
CA VAL A 134 13.03 -0.18 6.93
C VAL A 134 12.45 1.21 6.79
N ALA A 135 12.66 2.04 7.81
CA ALA A 135 12.37 3.46 7.79
C ALA A 135 13.67 4.23 7.99
N ARG A 136 13.97 5.19 7.11
CA ARG A 136 15.29 5.83 7.05
C ARG A 136 15.20 7.32 6.79
N ASP A 137 15.88 8.08 7.63
CA ASP A 137 16.23 9.48 7.41
C ASP A 137 17.75 9.55 7.12
N PRO A 138 18.17 9.51 5.84
CA PRO A 138 19.54 9.24 5.44
C PRO A 138 20.55 10.19 6.12
N GLY A 139 21.63 9.61 6.66
CA GLY A 139 22.70 10.37 7.33
C GLY A 139 22.34 10.90 8.72
N SER A 140 21.16 10.57 9.24
CA SER A 140 20.75 10.94 10.60
C SER A 140 20.36 9.71 11.42
N ARG A 141 19.23 9.08 11.10
CA ARG A 141 18.68 7.97 11.89
C ARG A 141 17.84 7.05 11.02
N ALA A 142 17.86 5.76 11.35
CA ALA A 142 17.00 4.75 10.74
C ALA A 142 16.50 3.76 11.77
N LYS A 143 15.38 3.12 11.43
CA LYS A 143 14.80 1.99 12.16
C LYS A 143 14.65 0.82 11.19
N ILE A 144 15.02 -0.38 11.64
CA ILE A 144 14.80 -1.61 10.88
C ILE A 144 14.01 -2.61 11.71
N GLY A 145 12.99 -3.21 11.10
CA GLY A 145 12.19 -4.28 11.69
C GLY A 145 12.71 -5.64 11.23
N VAL A 146 13.17 -6.46 12.17
CA VAL A 146 13.76 -7.78 11.89
C VAL A 146 12.98 -8.89 12.56
N ILE A 147 12.78 -10.00 11.85
CA ILE A 147 12.18 -11.22 12.39
C ILE A 147 13.08 -12.42 12.06
N SER A 148 13.18 -13.36 12.99
CA SER A 148 13.82 -14.65 12.74
C SER A 148 12.76 -15.67 12.33
N ARG A 149 13.07 -16.49 11.32
CA ARG A 149 12.28 -17.69 10.99
C ARG A 149 12.54 -18.84 11.95
N ASP A 150 13.65 -18.78 12.68
CA ASP A 150 14.01 -19.74 13.72
C ASP A 150 13.90 -19.08 15.10
N SER A 151 13.00 -19.60 15.94
CA SER A 151 12.77 -19.08 17.30
C SER A 151 13.97 -19.25 18.24
N SER A 152 14.94 -20.10 17.90
CA SER A 152 16.16 -20.29 18.69
C SER A 152 17.19 -19.17 18.49
N ILE A 153 17.01 -18.33 17.47
CA ILE A 153 17.94 -17.26 17.10
C ILE A 153 17.29 -15.91 17.41
N ASP A 154 17.94 -15.13 18.26
CA ASP A 154 17.56 -13.73 18.50
C ASP A 154 17.96 -12.86 17.29
N PRO A 155 16.98 -12.29 16.56
CA PRO A 155 17.27 -11.51 15.37
C PRO A 155 17.99 -10.19 15.70
N VAL A 156 17.71 -9.59 16.86
CA VAL A 156 18.32 -8.31 17.24
C VAL A 156 19.78 -8.53 17.63
N GLY A 157 20.06 -9.47 18.52
CA GLY A 157 21.42 -9.83 18.93
C GLY A 157 22.30 -10.27 17.76
N ALA A 158 21.72 -11.02 16.81
CA ALA A 158 22.40 -11.37 15.57
C ALA A 158 22.76 -10.10 14.77
N CYS A 159 21.81 -9.20 14.48
CA CYS A 159 22.13 -8.00 13.71
C CYS A 159 23.12 -7.04 14.39
N VAL A 160 23.13 -6.99 15.73
CA VAL A 160 24.05 -6.14 16.52
C VAL A 160 25.46 -6.74 16.53
N GLY A 161 25.60 -8.05 16.75
CA GLY A 161 26.89 -8.73 16.91
C GLY A 161 27.61 -8.39 18.22
N MET A 162 28.81 -8.94 18.42
CA MET A 162 29.58 -8.75 19.66
C MET A 162 29.86 -7.26 19.90
N LYS A 163 29.29 -6.70 20.98
CA LYS A 163 29.40 -5.27 21.34
C LYS A 163 28.99 -4.32 20.21
N GLY A 164 28.07 -4.73 19.33
CA GLY A 164 27.63 -3.90 18.22
C GLY A 164 28.57 -3.89 17.02
N SER A 165 29.56 -4.79 16.93
CA SER A 165 30.56 -4.75 15.85
C SER A 165 29.95 -4.74 14.44
N ARG A 166 28.88 -5.53 14.23
CA ARG A 166 28.21 -5.68 12.93
C ARG A 166 27.43 -4.41 12.57
N VAL A 167 26.57 -3.95 13.47
CA VAL A 167 25.81 -2.71 13.25
C VAL A 167 26.75 -1.51 13.07
N GLN A 168 27.85 -1.43 13.82
CA GLN A 168 28.82 -0.33 13.70
C GLN A 168 29.52 -0.31 12.33
N ALA A 169 29.79 -1.46 11.70
CA ALA A 169 30.35 -1.51 10.35
C ALA A 169 29.38 -0.89 9.32
N VAL A 170 28.08 -1.17 9.44
CA VAL A 170 27.04 -0.57 8.59
C VAL A 170 26.87 0.93 8.89
N VAL A 171 26.84 1.32 10.17
CA VAL A 171 26.79 2.74 10.60
C VAL A 171 27.96 3.54 10.03
N GLN A 172 29.17 2.97 10.04
CA GLN A 172 30.36 3.61 9.48
C GLN A 172 30.24 3.81 7.96
N GLU A 173 29.72 2.82 7.23
CA GLU A 173 29.47 2.95 5.80
C GLU A 173 28.44 4.04 5.47
N LEU A 174 27.45 4.23 6.35
CA LEU A 174 26.39 5.23 6.21
C LEU A 174 26.73 6.58 6.88
N GLN A 175 28.02 6.88 7.07
CA GLN A 175 28.51 8.16 7.60
C GLN A 175 27.99 8.51 9.02
N GLY A 176 27.88 7.50 9.90
CA GLY A 176 27.48 7.72 11.29
C GLY A 176 25.98 7.83 11.53
N GLU A 177 25.17 7.37 10.56
CA GLU A 177 23.73 7.24 10.71
C GLU A 177 23.37 6.34 11.89
N LYS A 178 22.52 6.80 12.82
CA LYS A 178 22.11 6.00 13.99
C LYS A 178 21.06 4.96 13.58
N ILE A 179 21.34 3.67 13.76
CA ILE A 179 20.43 2.59 13.36
C ILE A 179 19.85 1.94 14.61
N ASP A 180 18.53 1.99 14.75
CA ASP A 180 17.79 1.22 15.75
C ASP A 180 17.31 -0.10 15.11
N ILE A 181 17.61 -1.23 15.74
CA ILE A 181 17.22 -2.57 15.28
C ILE A 181 16.11 -3.05 16.20
N ILE A 182 14.96 -3.36 15.61
CA ILE A 182 13.70 -3.53 16.33
C ILE A 182 13.12 -4.90 15.99
N PRO A 183 12.70 -5.71 16.98
CA PRO A 183 12.03 -6.97 16.71
C PRO A 183 10.68 -6.68 16.03
N TRP A 184 10.50 -7.19 14.82
CA TRP A 184 9.25 -7.13 14.09
C TRP A 184 8.26 -8.13 14.68
N SER A 185 7.02 -7.71 14.85
CA SER A 185 5.91 -8.54 15.32
C SER A 185 4.78 -8.51 14.30
N PRO A 186 4.07 -9.63 14.06
CA PRO A 186 2.84 -9.62 13.28
C PRO A 186 1.70 -8.87 14.01
N ASP A 187 1.74 -8.81 15.35
CA ASP A 187 0.85 -7.95 16.11
C ASP A 187 1.30 -6.48 16.00
N VAL A 188 0.42 -5.64 15.43
CA VAL A 188 0.69 -4.23 15.13
C VAL A 188 0.91 -3.44 16.41
N ALA A 189 0.13 -3.69 17.47
CA ALA A 189 0.28 -2.99 18.73
C ALA A 189 1.68 -3.22 19.34
N THR A 190 2.09 -4.49 19.43
CA THR A 190 3.45 -4.85 19.87
C THR A 190 4.52 -4.23 18.98
N PHE A 191 4.33 -4.24 17.65
CA PHE A 191 5.31 -3.68 16.73
C PHE A 191 5.45 -2.16 16.87
N VAL A 192 4.35 -1.43 17.10
CA VAL A 192 4.35 0.02 17.35
C VAL A 192 5.09 0.36 18.64
N VAL A 193 4.85 -0.37 19.72
CA VAL A 193 5.58 -0.19 21.00
C VAL A 193 7.07 -0.37 20.77
N ASN A 194 7.46 -1.43 20.06
CA ASN A 194 8.87 -1.69 19.73
C ASN A 194 9.45 -0.58 18.82
N ALA A 195 8.66 -0.07 17.87
CA ALA A 195 9.08 0.98 16.93
C ALA A 195 9.40 2.32 17.62
N LEU A 196 8.69 2.65 18.70
CA LEU A 196 8.84 3.89 19.46
C LEU A 196 10.04 3.91 20.42
N GLN A 197 10.73 2.77 20.59
CA GLN A 197 11.97 2.71 21.38
C GLN A 197 12.95 3.83 20.99
N PRO A 198 13.55 4.52 21.96
CA PRO A 198 13.68 4.16 23.38
C PRO A 198 12.56 4.64 24.33
N ALA A 199 11.50 5.28 23.84
CA ALA A 199 10.43 5.76 24.71
C ALA A 199 9.57 4.60 25.23
N GLU A 200 9.20 4.66 26.51
CA GLU A 200 8.25 3.72 27.12
C GLU A 200 6.81 4.14 26.81
N VAL A 201 5.98 3.15 26.47
CA VAL A 201 4.58 3.35 26.07
C VAL A 201 3.68 2.79 27.16
N SER A 202 2.72 3.60 27.64
CA SER A 202 1.73 3.17 28.64
C SER A 202 0.61 2.34 28.00
N LYS A 203 0.04 2.84 26.90
CA LYS A 203 -1.12 2.23 26.25
C LYS A 203 -1.12 2.52 24.75
N VAL A 204 -1.64 1.58 23.98
CA VAL A 204 -1.87 1.74 22.54
C VAL A 204 -3.36 1.55 22.28
N VAL A 205 -3.99 2.53 21.64
CA VAL A 205 -5.37 2.49 21.17
C VAL A 205 -5.31 2.46 19.65
N MET A 206 -5.89 1.42 19.05
CA MET A 206 -5.90 1.25 17.61
C MET A 206 -7.28 1.59 17.09
N ASP A 207 -7.31 2.40 16.04
CA ASP A 207 -8.49 2.66 15.23
C ASP A 207 -8.32 1.88 13.91
N GLU A 208 -9.12 0.82 13.75
CA GLU A 208 -9.02 -0.07 12.60
C GLU A 208 -9.54 0.59 11.31
N GLU A 209 -10.51 1.49 11.42
CA GLU A 209 -11.15 2.17 10.29
C GLU A 209 -10.21 3.23 9.70
N ASP A 210 -9.58 4.04 10.56
CA ASP A 210 -8.79 5.18 10.11
C ASP A 210 -7.32 4.86 9.78
N ASN A 211 -6.88 3.62 10.00
CA ASN A 211 -5.46 3.22 9.95
C ASN A 211 -4.57 4.08 10.89
N ARG A 212 -5.17 4.62 11.95
CA ARG A 212 -4.53 5.49 12.94
C ARG A 212 -4.32 4.73 14.24
N ILE A 213 -3.21 5.02 14.89
CA ILE A 213 -2.84 4.42 16.17
C ILE A 213 -2.50 5.55 17.12
N ASP A 214 -3.28 5.66 18.18
CA ASP A 214 -3.07 6.63 19.25
C ASP A 214 -2.25 5.95 20.35
N VAL A 215 -1.08 6.53 20.63
CA VAL A 215 -0.13 6.00 21.60
C VAL A 215 -0.07 6.93 22.80
N VAL A 216 -0.39 6.38 23.96
CA VAL A 216 -0.35 7.09 25.23
C VAL A 216 1.00 6.85 25.89
N VAL A 217 1.69 7.93 26.22
CA VAL A 217 2.99 7.90 26.89
C VAL A 217 2.96 8.76 28.15
N PRO A 218 3.81 8.45 29.15
CA PRO A 218 4.03 9.34 30.28
C PRO A 218 4.56 10.71 29.85
N ASP A 219 4.27 11.77 30.64
CA ASP A 219 4.66 13.15 30.33
C ASP A 219 6.17 13.33 30.11
N ASP A 220 7.00 12.59 30.87
CA ASP A 220 8.45 12.62 30.76
C ASP A 220 8.97 11.93 29.48
N GLN A 221 8.19 10.99 28.93
CA GLN A 221 8.50 10.25 27.71
C GLN A 221 8.00 10.93 26.43
N LEU A 222 7.03 11.86 26.52
CA LEU A 222 6.42 12.53 25.36
C LEU A 222 7.46 13.12 24.39
N SER A 223 8.43 13.86 24.93
CA SER A 223 9.50 14.49 24.14
C SER A 223 10.40 13.45 23.44
N LEU A 224 10.65 12.32 24.11
CA LEU A 224 11.48 11.23 23.58
C LEU A 224 10.73 10.45 22.49
N ALA A 225 9.45 10.19 22.71
CA ALA A 225 8.57 9.46 21.80
C ALA A 225 8.38 10.22 20.47
N ILE A 226 8.15 11.54 20.53
CA ILE A 226 8.10 12.42 19.35
C ILE A 226 9.50 12.51 18.71
N GLY A 227 10.52 12.74 19.53
CA GLY A 227 11.89 12.95 19.11
C GLY A 227 12.13 14.32 18.44
N ARG A 228 13.40 14.62 18.12
CA ARG A 228 13.79 15.91 17.55
C ARG A 228 13.05 16.18 16.23
N ARG A 229 12.21 17.22 16.19
CA ARG A 229 11.35 17.57 15.04
C ARG A 229 10.43 16.43 14.60
N GLY A 230 9.95 15.60 15.54
CA GLY A 230 9.10 14.45 15.21
C GLY A 230 9.83 13.33 14.47
N GLN A 231 11.17 13.27 14.52
CA GLN A 231 11.92 12.26 13.77
C GLN A 231 11.61 10.84 14.24
N ASN A 232 11.39 10.61 15.55
CA ASN A 232 11.18 9.25 16.06
C ASN A 232 9.80 8.73 15.66
N VAL A 233 8.74 9.51 15.92
CA VAL A 233 7.36 9.17 15.50
C VAL A 233 7.23 9.00 13.99
N ARG A 234 7.89 9.85 13.18
CA ARG A 234 7.89 9.71 11.71
C ARG A 234 8.54 8.42 11.24
N LEU A 235 9.68 8.05 11.83
CA LEU A 235 10.35 6.79 11.50
C LEU A 235 9.52 5.59 11.96
N ALA A 236 8.89 5.65 13.13
CA ALA A 236 8.00 4.59 13.60
C ALA A 236 6.76 4.43 12.71
N SER A 237 6.15 5.54 12.29
CA SER A 237 5.01 5.55 11.36
C SER A 237 5.39 4.97 9.99
N GLN A 238 6.53 5.37 9.42
CA GLN A 238 7.04 4.79 8.18
C GLN A 238 7.39 3.30 8.30
N LEU A 239 7.88 2.87 9.47
CA LEU A 239 8.28 1.49 9.71
C LEU A 239 7.06 0.56 9.82
N THR A 240 6.01 1.03 10.49
CA THR A 240 4.77 0.28 10.75
C THR A 240 3.76 0.41 9.62
N GLY A 241 3.89 1.44 8.78
CA GLY A 241 2.93 1.76 7.73
C GLY A 241 1.62 2.36 8.25
N ARG A 242 1.56 2.74 9.54
CA ARG A 242 0.38 3.29 10.21
C ARG A 242 0.64 4.73 10.63
N GLN A 243 -0.41 5.55 10.70
CA GLN A 243 -0.28 6.89 11.25
C GLN A 243 -0.28 6.82 12.78
N ILE A 244 0.80 7.28 13.41
CA ILE A 244 0.96 7.22 14.87
C ILE A 244 0.78 8.62 15.42
N ASP A 245 -0.19 8.79 16.31
CA ASP A 245 -0.31 9.99 17.14
C ASP A 245 0.15 9.69 18.57
N ILE A 246 0.78 10.67 19.22
CA ILE A 246 1.34 10.49 20.55
C ILE A 246 0.75 11.54 21.47
N MET A 247 0.14 11.07 22.56
CA MET A 247 -0.51 11.92 23.56
C MET A 247 -0.15 11.49 24.98
N THR A 248 -0.39 12.38 25.93
CA THR A 248 -0.19 12.09 27.35
C THR A 248 -1.40 11.36 27.93
N GLU A 249 -1.24 10.76 29.12
CA GLU A 249 -2.36 10.14 29.84
C GLU A 249 -3.45 11.18 30.19
N ALA A 250 -3.04 12.42 30.48
CA ALA A 250 -3.97 13.52 30.74
C ALA A 250 -4.76 13.91 29.48
N ASP A 251 -4.08 14.02 28.33
CA ASP A 251 -4.72 14.34 27.06
C ASP A 251 -5.70 13.23 26.62
N GLU A 252 -5.31 11.96 26.80
CA GLU A 252 -6.18 10.81 26.50
C GLU A 252 -7.43 10.80 27.38
N SER A 253 -7.27 11.09 28.67
CA SER A 253 -8.38 11.20 29.61
C SER A 253 -9.31 12.36 29.24
N GLU A 254 -8.78 13.53 28.90
CA GLU A 254 -9.59 14.69 28.50
C GLU A 254 -10.34 14.42 27.19
N ARG A 255 -9.69 13.78 26.22
CA ARG A 255 -10.32 13.38 24.96
C ARG A 255 -11.44 12.38 25.20
N ARG A 256 -11.21 11.31 25.98
CA ARG A 256 -12.25 10.33 26.33
C ARG A 256 -13.43 11.02 27.01
N GLN A 257 -13.18 11.96 27.92
CA GLN A 257 -14.26 12.67 28.61
C GLN A 257 -15.08 13.53 27.64
N LYS A 258 -14.43 14.21 26.69
CA LYS A 258 -15.13 14.97 25.63
C LYS A 258 -15.97 14.05 24.75
N GLU A 259 -15.38 12.97 24.24
CA GLU A 259 -16.10 11.98 23.43
C GLU A 259 -17.29 11.37 24.19
N PHE A 260 -17.11 11.07 25.48
CA PHE A 260 -18.18 10.54 26.32
C PHE A 260 -19.34 11.54 26.46
N VAL A 261 -19.04 12.82 26.70
CA VAL A 261 -20.07 13.88 26.81
C VAL A 261 -20.75 14.13 25.46
N GLU A 262 -19.99 14.18 24.36
CA GLU A 262 -20.53 14.36 23.02
C GLU A 262 -21.48 13.22 22.62
N LYS A 263 -21.07 11.97 22.82
CA LYS A 263 -21.90 10.79 22.55
C LYS A 263 -23.13 10.72 23.47
N SER A 264 -22.98 11.06 24.75
CA SER A 264 -24.11 11.09 25.68
C SER A 264 -25.13 12.15 25.27
N THR A 265 -24.66 13.34 24.90
CA THR A 265 -25.53 14.44 24.42
C THR A 265 -26.24 14.06 23.12
N LEU A 266 -25.55 13.34 22.23
CA LEU A 266 -26.14 12.81 21.00
C LEU A 266 -27.31 11.87 21.33
N PHE A 267 -27.10 10.89 22.21
CA PHE A 267 -28.18 9.97 22.59
C PHE A 267 -29.32 10.65 23.35
N GLU A 268 -29.01 11.55 24.28
CA GLU A 268 -30.02 12.36 24.99
C GLU A 268 -30.92 13.11 23.99
N THR A 269 -30.31 13.77 23.01
CA THR A 269 -31.05 14.61 22.05
C THR A 269 -31.82 13.79 21.02
N GLU A 270 -31.22 12.73 20.49
CA GLU A 270 -31.78 11.97 19.36
C GLU A 270 -32.80 10.92 19.80
N LEU A 271 -32.55 10.26 20.94
CA LEU A 271 -33.41 9.23 21.51
C LEU A 271 -34.42 9.79 22.53
N ASP A 272 -34.33 11.08 22.89
CA ASP A 272 -35.18 11.74 23.88
C ASP A 272 -35.22 10.97 25.21
N ILE A 273 -34.03 10.65 25.71
CA ILE A 273 -33.81 9.92 26.96
C ILE A 273 -33.16 10.83 28.00
N ASP A 274 -33.22 10.44 29.27
CA ASP A 274 -32.53 11.19 30.31
C ASP A 274 -31.00 11.00 30.25
N GLU A 275 -30.29 11.95 30.86
CA GLU A 275 -28.82 11.97 30.90
C GLU A 275 -28.23 10.69 31.49
N MET A 276 -28.87 10.08 32.49
CA MET A 276 -28.35 8.88 33.15
C MET A 276 -28.41 7.68 32.19
N LEU A 277 -29.52 7.53 31.47
CA LEU A 277 -29.69 6.46 30.49
C LEU A 277 -28.75 6.64 29.28
N ALA A 278 -28.55 7.87 28.82
CA ALA A 278 -27.60 8.18 27.74
C ALA A 278 -26.16 7.84 28.15
N GLN A 279 -25.73 8.23 29.35
CA GLN A 279 -24.40 7.91 29.86
C GLN A 279 -24.19 6.40 30.03
N LEU A 280 -25.24 5.67 30.41
CA LEU A 280 -25.21 4.21 30.56
C LEU A 280 -24.97 3.52 29.21
N LEU A 281 -25.65 3.96 28.15
CA LEU A 281 -25.42 3.45 26.78
C LEU A 281 -23.97 3.69 26.34
N VAL A 282 -23.44 4.91 26.54
CA VAL A 282 -22.04 5.19 26.17
C VAL A 282 -21.05 4.37 27.01
N ALA A 283 -21.34 4.13 28.29
CA ALA A 283 -20.49 3.34 29.17
C ALA A 283 -20.41 1.86 28.77
N GLU A 284 -21.51 1.31 28.24
CA GLU A 284 -21.56 -0.05 27.67
C GLU A 284 -20.95 -0.15 26.27
N GLY A 285 -20.55 0.98 25.68
CA GLY A 285 -19.76 1.03 24.46
C GLY A 285 -20.52 1.52 23.22
N PHE A 286 -21.80 1.86 23.34
CA PHE A 286 -22.56 2.42 22.22
C PHE A 286 -22.03 3.82 21.87
N GLY A 287 -21.66 4.02 20.61
CA GLY A 287 -21.13 5.25 20.06
C GLY A 287 -22.00 5.86 18.97
N GLU A 288 -22.79 5.05 18.27
CA GLU A 288 -23.63 5.49 17.16
C GLU A 288 -25.09 5.05 17.33
N LEU A 289 -26.00 5.75 16.64
CA LEU A 289 -27.44 5.40 16.69
C LEU A 289 -27.72 4.03 16.04
N ASP A 290 -26.95 3.67 15.01
CA ASP A 290 -27.10 2.40 14.30
C ASP A 290 -26.77 1.21 15.21
N GLU A 291 -25.78 1.35 16.08
CA GLU A 291 -25.42 0.31 17.06
C GLU A 291 -26.57 0.07 18.04
N VAL A 292 -27.30 1.11 18.45
CA VAL A 292 -28.47 0.94 19.33
C VAL A 292 -29.66 0.36 18.55
N ALA A 293 -29.86 0.76 17.29
CA ALA A 293 -31.01 0.33 16.49
C ALA A 293 -30.96 -1.15 16.08
N TYR A 294 -29.77 -1.69 15.82
CA TYR A 294 -29.62 -3.02 15.20
C TYR A 294 -28.96 -4.08 16.09
N VAL A 295 -28.59 -3.74 17.33
CA VAL A 295 -28.09 -4.72 18.32
C VAL A 295 -29.19 -5.69 18.75
N ASP A 296 -28.83 -6.86 19.29
CA ASP A 296 -29.80 -7.77 19.88
C ASP A 296 -30.43 -7.15 21.14
N ILE A 297 -31.76 -7.21 21.24
CA ILE A 297 -32.53 -6.68 22.39
C ILE A 297 -32.02 -7.23 23.73
N ALA A 298 -31.55 -8.48 23.73
CA ALA A 298 -31.00 -9.13 24.92
C ALA A 298 -29.72 -8.47 25.44
N GLU A 299 -28.91 -7.85 24.57
CA GLU A 299 -27.71 -7.12 24.99
C GLU A 299 -28.08 -5.79 25.64
N LEU A 300 -29.05 -5.06 25.06
CA LEU A 300 -29.60 -3.83 25.66
C LEU A 300 -30.30 -4.10 27.00
N ALA A 301 -31.10 -5.17 27.08
CA ALA A 301 -31.76 -5.59 28.32
C ALA A 301 -30.78 -6.19 29.35
N GLY A 302 -29.54 -6.46 28.96
CA GLY A 302 -28.46 -6.88 29.86
C GLY A 302 -27.89 -5.71 30.68
N ILE A 303 -28.17 -4.48 30.27
CA ILE A 303 -27.67 -3.26 30.91
C ILE A 303 -28.45 -3.00 32.20
N GLU A 304 -27.74 -2.72 33.30
CA GLU A 304 -28.37 -2.50 34.60
C GLU A 304 -29.31 -1.28 34.59
N GLY A 305 -30.62 -1.54 34.69
CA GLY A 305 -31.65 -0.50 34.67
C GLY A 305 -32.46 -0.44 33.37
N ILE A 306 -32.15 -1.28 32.38
CA ILE A 306 -32.91 -1.45 31.14
C ILE A 306 -33.57 -2.83 31.16
N ASP A 307 -34.90 -2.89 31.02
CA ASP A 307 -35.62 -4.14 30.81
C ASP A 307 -35.93 -4.35 29.32
N GLU A 308 -36.48 -5.52 28.94
CA GLU A 308 -36.80 -5.84 27.55
C GLU A 308 -37.78 -4.83 26.91
N ASP A 309 -38.67 -4.25 27.71
CA ASP A 309 -39.65 -3.26 27.25
C ASP A 309 -38.95 -1.92 26.93
N ILE A 310 -38.08 -1.44 27.82
CA ILE A 310 -37.26 -0.23 27.62
C ILE A 310 -36.27 -0.44 26.46
N ALA A 311 -35.63 -1.60 26.37
CA ALA A 311 -34.72 -1.93 25.27
C ALA A 311 -35.43 -1.87 23.92
N SER A 312 -36.63 -2.45 23.82
CA SER A 312 -37.45 -2.39 22.60
C SER A 312 -37.85 -0.96 22.24
N GLU A 313 -38.20 -0.15 23.24
CA GLU A 313 -38.51 1.27 23.05
C GLU A 313 -37.29 2.07 22.57
N LEU A 314 -36.11 1.84 23.16
CA LEU A 314 -34.86 2.49 22.75
C LEU A 314 -34.52 2.16 21.29
N GLN A 315 -34.67 0.91 20.88
CA GLN A 315 -34.48 0.52 19.48
C GLN A 315 -35.44 1.23 18.54
N ASN A 316 -36.73 1.25 18.88
CA ASN A 316 -37.73 1.94 18.07
C ASN A 316 -37.39 3.43 17.92
N ARG A 317 -36.98 4.09 19.01
CA ARG A 317 -36.56 5.50 18.97
C ARG A 317 -35.28 5.72 18.17
N ALA A 318 -34.33 4.79 18.24
CA ALA A 318 -33.11 4.86 17.44
C ALA A 318 -33.43 4.75 15.95
N ILE A 319 -34.28 3.78 15.57
CA ILE A 319 -34.78 3.63 14.19
C ILE A 319 -35.51 4.89 13.74
N GLU A 320 -36.44 5.41 14.55
CA GLU A 320 -37.16 6.64 14.24
C GLU A 320 -36.22 7.85 14.12
N ALA A 321 -35.17 7.95 14.94
CA ALA A 321 -34.18 9.01 14.86
C ALA A 321 -33.34 8.92 13.58
N ILE A 322 -32.94 7.71 13.19
CA ILE A 322 -32.24 7.43 11.93
C ILE A 322 -33.14 7.84 10.74
N GLU A 323 -34.39 7.36 10.71
CA GLU A 323 -35.36 7.71 9.66
C GLU A 323 -35.61 9.21 9.58
N ARG A 324 -35.71 9.90 10.73
CA ARG A 324 -35.88 11.36 10.80
C ARG A 324 -34.67 12.09 10.20
N LYS A 325 -33.45 11.63 10.48
CA LYS A 325 -32.21 12.17 9.89
C LYS A 325 -32.15 11.92 8.39
N GLU A 326 -32.47 10.71 7.94
CA GLU A 326 -32.52 10.39 6.51
C GLU A 326 -33.57 11.23 5.78
N ALA A 327 -34.76 11.41 6.36
CA ALA A 327 -35.81 12.23 5.79
C ALA A 327 -35.39 13.71 5.69
N ALA A 328 -34.78 14.26 6.74
CA ALA A 328 -34.25 15.62 6.73
C ALA A 328 -33.14 15.79 5.69
N ALA A 329 -32.22 14.83 5.59
CA ALA A 329 -31.17 14.82 4.58
C ALA A 329 -31.76 14.73 3.15
N ARG A 330 -32.80 13.91 2.94
CA ARG A 330 -33.52 13.80 1.66
C ARG A 330 -34.21 15.11 1.27
N GLU A 331 -34.82 15.80 2.22
CA GLU A 331 -35.40 17.13 1.98
C GLU A 331 -34.33 18.16 1.61
N GLU A 332 -33.20 18.17 2.32
CA GLU A 332 -32.07 19.05 2.00
C GLU A 332 -31.47 18.73 0.63
N ARG A 333 -31.31 17.44 0.30
CA ARG A 333 -30.86 16.97 -1.02
C ARG A 333 -31.74 17.50 -2.13
N ARG A 334 -33.07 17.36 -1.98
CA ARG A 334 -34.05 17.87 -2.94
C ARG A 334 -34.01 19.40 -3.04
N ALA A 335 -33.82 20.11 -1.93
CA ALA A 335 -33.69 21.57 -1.92
C ALA A 335 -32.42 22.04 -2.66
N LEU A 336 -31.34 21.26 -2.62
CA LEU A 336 -30.10 21.52 -3.36
C LEU A 336 -30.22 21.18 -4.86
N GLY A 337 -31.30 20.49 -5.26
CA GLY A 337 -31.58 20.09 -6.64
C GLY A 337 -30.73 18.92 -7.13
N VAL A 338 -30.34 18.03 -6.23
CA VAL A 338 -29.65 16.77 -6.56
C VAL A 338 -30.68 15.77 -7.07
N ASP A 339 -30.39 15.12 -8.18
CA ASP A 339 -31.28 14.16 -8.84
C ASP A 339 -31.55 12.94 -7.96
N ASP A 340 -32.76 12.39 -8.05
CA ASP A 340 -33.15 11.16 -7.36
C ASP A 340 -32.39 9.95 -7.91
N ALA A 341 -31.95 10.00 -9.16
CA ALA A 341 -31.18 8.92 -9.79
C ALA A 341 -29.82 8.68 -9.10
N LEU A 342 -29.25 9.68 -8.41
CA LEU A 342 -28.06 9.49 -7.60
C LEU A 342 -28.33 8.70 -6.30
N ALA A 343 -29.57 8.72 -5.79
CA ALA A 343 -29.94 7.98 -4.59
C ALA A 343 -30.06 6.47 -4.84
N ASP A 344 -30.24 6.06 -6.09
CA ASP A 344 -30.31 4.64 -6.48
C ASP A 344 -28.93 3.96 -6.54
N ILE A 345 -27.83 4.74 -6.42
CA ILE A 345 -26.47 4.20 -6.45
C ILE A 345 -26.14 3.54 -5.11
N ALA A 346 -25.88 2.23 -5.17
CA ALA A 346 -25.54 1.43 -3.98
C ALA A 346 -24.27 1.94 -3.29
N GLY A 347 -24.39 2.34 -2.02
CA GLY A 347 -23.30 2.85 -1.19
C GLY A 347 -23.30 4.36 -0.98
N LEU A 348 -24.24 5.10 -1.57
CA LEU A 348 -24.49 6.51 -1.24
C LEU A 348 -25.63 6.60 -0.22
N THR A 349 -25.40 7.29 0.90
CA THR A 349 -26.44 7.65 1.86
C THR A 349 -27.03 9.03 1.54
N GLU A 350 -28.25 9.33 2.02
CA GLU A 350 -28.88 10.65 1.82
C GLU A 350 -27.98 11.79 2.36
N ALA A 351 -27.26 11.55 3.45
CA ALA A 351 -26.29 12.49 4.00
C ALA A 351 -25.10 12.74 3.06
N MET A 352 -24.58 11.71 2.39
CA MET A 352 -23.52 11.86 1.38
C MET A 352 -24.03 12.66 0.18
N LEU A 353 -25.26 12.42 -0.28
CA LEU A 353 -25.86 13.14 -1.40
C LEU A 353 -26.06 14.64 -1.12
N VAL A 354 -26.37 15.02 0.12
CA VAL A 354 -26.40 16.42 0.54
C VAL A 354 -25.02 17.08 0.40
N VAL A 355 -23.95 16.38 0.80
CA VAL A 355 -22.58 16.89 0.68
C VAL A 355 -22.16 17.03 -0.79
N LEU A 356 -22.50 16.05 -1.63
CA LEU A 356 -22.30 16.15 -3.08
C LEU A 356 -23.06 17.34 -3.69
N GLY A 357 -24.32 17.54 -3.28
CA GLY A 357 -25.13 18.67 -3.71
C GLY A 357 -24.54 20.03 -3.32
N LYS A 358 -23.97 20.14 -2.11
CA LYS A 358 -23.24 21.34 -1.64
C LYS A 358 -21.95 21.58 -2.43
N ALA A 359 -21.30 20.52 -2.89
CA ALA A 359 -20.13 20.59 -3.77
C ALA A 359 -20.50 20.88 -5.24
N GLY A 360 -21.80 20.92 -5.58
CA GLY A 360 -22.29 21.23 -6.92
C GLY A 360 -22.48 20.02 -7.83
N ILE A 361 -22.32 18.80 -7.30
CA ILE A 361 -22.56 17.54 -8.01
C ILE A 361 -24.04 17.19 -7.85
N LYS A 362 -24.80 17.26 -8.93
CA LYS A 362 -26.27 17.16 -8.87
C LYS A 362 -26.84 16.04 -9.72
N THR A 363 -26.09 15.57 -10.71
CA THR A 363 -26.54 14.54 -11.64
C THR A 363 -25.60 13.33 -11.62
N ILE A 364 -26.05 12.21 -12.17
CA ILE A 364 -25.21 11.01 -12.35
C ILE A 364 -23.98 11.35 -13.21
N ASP A 365 -24.13 12.18 -14.24
CA ASP A 365 -23.02 12.62 -15.09
C ASP A 365 -21.97 13.42 -14.30
N ASP A 366 -22.41 14.36 -13.45
CA ASP A 366 -21.50 15.15 -12.61
C ASP A 366 -20.69 14.25 -11.66
N LEU A 367 -21.29 13.17 -11.15
CA LEU A 367 -20.61 12.19 -10.29
C LEU A 367 -19.68 11.27 -11.11
N GLY A 368 -20.11 10.88 -12.32
CA GLY A 368 -19.34 10.06 -13.25
C GLY A 368 -18.10 10.75 -13.81
N ASP A 369 -18.10 12.08 -13.89
CA ASP A 369 -16.95 12.87 -14.33
C ASP A 369 -15.80 12.92 -13.31
N LEU A 370 -16.06 12.60 -12.04
CA LEU A 370 -15.06 12.62 -10.99
C LEU A 370 -14.07 11.45 -11.09
N ALA A 371 -12.87 11.67 -10.55
CA ALA A 371 -11.97 10.60 -10.18
C ALA A 371 -12.26 10.08 -8.76
N SER A 372 -11.88 8.82 -8.47
CA SER A 372 -11.98 8.24 -7.12
C SER A 372 -11.33 9.13 -6.07
N ASP A 373 -10.15 9.66 -6.39
CA ASP A 373 -9.41 10.57 -5.51
C ASP A 373 -10.22 11.84 -5.19
N GLU A 374 -10.92 12.43 -6.16
CA GLU A 374 -11.72 13.64 -5.94
C GLU A 374 -12.94 13.37 -5.06
N LEU A 375 -13.46 12.15 -5.09
CA LEU A 375 -14.61 11.75 -4.29
C LEU A 375 -14.21 11.42 -2.84
N VAL A 376 -13.17 10.58 -2.64
CA VAL A 376 -12.88 9.95 -1.34
C VAL A 376 -11.49 10.25 -0.76
N ALA A 377 -10.62 11.02 -1.44
CA ALA A 377 -9.28 11.28 -0.90
C ALA A 377 -9.33 11.92 0.49
N LYS A 378 -8.53 11.40 1.43
CA LYS A 378 -8.52 11.82 2.83
C LYS A 378 -8.23 13.32 3.04
N ARG A 379 -7.53 13.96 2.09
CA ARG A 379 -7.09 15.36 2.23
C ARG A 379 -8.10 16.36 1.65
N ASP A 380 -8.62 16.07 0.47
CA ASP A 380 -9.37 17.02 -0.36
C ASP A 380 -10.59 16.40 -1.04
N GLY A 381 -10.88 15.12 -0.81
CA GLY A 381 -12.07 14.45 -1.29
C GLY A 381 -13.36 15.07 -0.74
N ILE A 382 -14.41 15.07 -1.56
CA ILE A 382 -15.70 15.68 -1.23
C ILE A 382 -16.40 14.92 -0.10
N LEU A 383 -16.30 13.59 -0.09
CA LEU A 383 -16.89 12.70 0.92
C LEU A 383 -15.88 12.25 2.00
N ARG A 384 -14.79 12.99 2.20
CA ARG A 384 -13.71 12.61 3.14
C ARG A 384 -14.16 12.34 4.58
N THR A 385 -15.29 12.89 5.00
CA THR A 385 -15.81 12.77 6.37
C THR A 385 -16.53 11.46 6.62
N PHE A 386 -16.79 10.65 5.59
CA PHE A 386 -17.57 9.41 5.69
C PHE A 386 -16.70 8.14 5.65
N GLY A 387 -15.37 8.26 5.75
CA GLY A 387 -14.48 7.10 5.89
C GLY A 387 -14.41 6.14 4.70
N LEU A 388 -14.93 6.51 3.52
CA LEU A 388 -14.98 5.64 2.35
C LEU A 388 -13.57 5.26 1.85
N SER A 389 -13.39 3.99 1.49
CA SER A 389 -12.15 3.51 0.88
C SER A 389 -12.03 3.96 -0.59
N GLU A 390 -10.81 3.92 -1.14
CA GLU A 390 -10.58 4.18 -2.56
C GLU A 390 -11.34 3.19 -3.46
N ASP A 391 -11.49 1.94 -3.01
CA ASP A 391 -12.26 0.90 -3.69
C ASP A 391 -13.77 1.21 -3.67
N ASP A 392 -14.29 1.74 -2.56
CA ASP A 392 -15.69 2.21 -2.48
C ASP A 392 -15.93 3.40 -3.39
N GLY A 393 -15.00 4.36 -3.40
CA GLY A 393 -15.05 5.51 -4.32
C GLY A 393 -15.06 5.07 -5.78
N ASN A 394 -14.18 4.12 -6.15
CA ASN A 394 -14.17 3.51 -7.48
C ASN A 394 -15.50 2.82 -7.81
N ARG A 395 -16.07 2.04 -6.89
CA ARG A 395 -17.34 1.35 -7.09
C ARG A 395 -18.49 2.33 -7.32
N ILE A 396 -18.56 3.41 -6.53
CA ILE A 396 -19.58 4.46 -6.66
C ILE A 396 -19.47 5.17 -8.01
N ILE A 397 -18.26 5.56 -8.43
CA ILE A 397 -18.04 6.24 -9.72
C ILE A 397 -18.34 5.30 -10.89
N MET A 398 -17.95 4.03 -10.81
CA MET A 398 -18.24 3.07 -11.87
C MET A 398 -19.74 2.76 -11.98
N ALA A 399 -20.45 2.72 -10.85
CA ALA A 399 -21.91 2.64 -10.85
C ALA A 399 -22.54 3.90 -11.47
N ALA A 400 -22.01 5.08 -11.17
CA ALA A 400 -22.42 6.33 -11.81
C ALA A 400 -22.08 6.37 -13.30
N ARG A 401 -21.08 5.64 -13.81
CA ARG A 401 -20.77 5.58 -15.26
C ARG A 401 -21.53 4.50 -16.00
N ALA A 402 -22.28 3.64 -15.32
CA ALA A 402 -22.92 2.48 -15.93
C ALA A 402 -23.85 2.87 -17.10
N HIS A 403 -24.58 3.98 -16.96
CA HIS A 403 -25.49 4.50 -17.99
C HIS A 403 -24.77 5.02 -19.25
N TRP A 404 -23.47 5.32 -19.19
CA TRP A 404 -22.67 5.67 -20.38
C TRP A 404 -22.40 4.46 -21.28
N PHE A 405 -22.48 3.24 -20.73
CA PHE A 405 -22.20 2.00 -21.45
C PHE A 405 -23.47 1.27 -21.93
N ASP A 406 -24.66 1.74 -21.56
CA ASP A 406 -25.94 1.12 -21.97
C ASP A 406 -26.25 1.29 -23.48
N ASP A 407 -25.65 2.26 -24.16
CA ASP A 407 -25.85 2.50 -25.60
C ASP A 407 -24.91 1.69 -26.53
N GLU A 408 -23.91 0.97 -25.99
CA GLU A 408 -22.95 0.20 -26.82
C GLU A 408 -23.41 -1.24 -27.13
N ILE A 409 -24.49 -1.74 -26.52
CA ILE A 409 -25.01 -3.10 -26.81
C ILE A 409 -26.24 -3.00 -27.75
N LYS A 410 -26.00 -2.60 -29.01
CA LYS A 410 -26.89 -2.99 -30.12
C LYS A 410 -26.24 -4.13 -30.89
N PRO A 411 -26.84 -5.34 -30.93
CA PRO A 411 -26.26 -6.44 -31.70
C PRO A 411 -26.37 -6.09 -33.20
N ASP A 412 -25.21 -5.99 -33.84
CA ASP A 412 -25.06 -5.88 -35.29
C ASP A 412 -25.70 -7.12 -35.95
N THR A 413 -26.88 -6.94 -36.54
CA THR A 413 -27.54 -7.96 -37.37
C THR A 413 -27.23 -7.67 -38.84
N GLY A 414 -25.99 -7.92 -39.23
CA GLY A 414 -25.56 -8.03 -40.62
C GLY A 414 -25.89 -9.43 -41.20
N PRO A 415 -26.30 -9.54 -42.48
CA PRO A 415 -26.94 -10.74 -43.01
C PRO A 415 -25.92 -11.83 -43.34
N VAL A 416 -26.19 -13.05 -42.86
CA VAL A 416 -25.43 -14.25 -43.25
C VAL A 416 -25.94 -14.74 -44.61
N ALA A 417 -25.10 -14.62 -45.64
CA ALA A 417 -25.35 -15.16 -46.97
C ALA A 417 -24.87 -16.61 -47.10
N ASP A 418 -25.79 -17.39 -47.64
CA ASP A 418 -25.88 -18.81 -48.01
C ASP A 418 -24.69 -19.46 -48.77
N ALA A 419 -24.50 -20.76 -48.52
CA ALA A 419 -23.99 -21.74 -49.50
C ALA A 419 -24.38 -23.20 -49.12
N THR A 420 -25.68 -23.50 -49.21
CA THR A 420 -26.34 -24.65 -49.85
C THR A 420 -25.59 -25.96 -50.25
N THR A 421 -26.28 -27.10 -49.96
CA THR A 421 -26.41 -28.42 -50.70
C THR A 421 -25.25 -29.44 -50.63
N GLY A 422 -25.34 -30.72 -50.20
CA GLY A 422 -26.33 -31.84 -50.11
C GLY A 422 -25.71 -33.10 -50.82
N PRO A 423 -26.17 -34.38 -50.76
CA PRO A 423 -27.07 -35.14 -49.85
C PRO A 423 -26.64 -36.63 -49.48
N VAL A 424 -27.20 -37.15 -48.37
CA VAL A 424 -27.93 -38.45 -48.09
C VAL A 424 -27.38 -39.88 -48.43
N ALA A 425 -27.51 -40.79 -47.42
CA ALA A 425 -27.63 -42.29 -47.36
C ALA A 425 -26.38 -43.17 -47.64
N ASP A 426 -26.15 -44.36 -47.03
CA ASP A 426 -27.08 -45.45 -46.68
C ASP A 426 -26.46 -46.55 -45.73
N ALA A 427 -27.34 -47.23 -44.98
CA ALA A 427 -27.42 -48.68 -44.65
C ALA A 427 -26.29 -49.60 -44.06
N THR A 428 -26.61 -50.19 -42.88
CA THR A 428 -26.92 -51.64 -42.61
C THR A 428 -25.85 -52.77 -42.58
N THR A 429 -25.76 -53.42 -41.39
CA THR A 429 -25.57 -54.87 -41.05
C THR A 429 -24.30 -55.68 -41.35
N GLY A 430 -23.81 -56.37 -40.31
CA GLY A 430 -23.09 -57.67 -40.37
C GLY A 430 -22.47 -58.12 -39.01
N PRO A 431 -22.38 -59.43 -38.67
CA PRO A 431 -22.65 -59.95 -37.30
C PRO A 431 -21.59 -60.87 -36.60
N VAL A 432 -21.75 -61.02 -35.26
CA VAL A 432 -21.72 -62.19 -34.32
C VAL A 432 -20.63 -63.31 -34.35
N ALA A 433 -20.02 -63.60 -33.19
CA ALA A 433 -19.94 -64.91 -32.45
C ALA A 433 -18.94 -64.77 -31.25
N ASP A 434 -19.30 -64.91 -29.96
CA ASP A 434 -19.72 -66.06 -29.12
C ASP A 434 -18.54 -66.72 -28.35
N ALA A 435 -18.65 -66.79 -27.01
CA ALA A 435 -18.20 -67.87 -26.12
C ALA A 435 -18.14 -67.43 -24.63
N THR A 436 -18.93 -68.13 -23.83
CA THR A 436 -19.08 -68.13 -22.37
C THR A 436 -17.92 -68.91 -21.70
N THR A 437 -17.59 -68.63 -20.43
CA THR A 437 -17.61 -69.58 -19.27
C THR A 437 -16.73 -69.14 -18.07
N GLY A 438 -17.31 -69.28 -16.86
CA GLY A 438 -16.67 -69.56 -15.55
C GLY A 438 -15.75 -68.48 -14.96
N GLU A 439 -15.62 -68.27 -13.65
CA GLU A 439 -16.04 -69.01 -12.47
C GLU A 439 -15.67 -68.12 -11.26
N VAL A 440 -16.49 -68.11 -10.21
CA VAL A 440 -16.15 -67.56 -8.88
C VAL A 440 -15.48 -68.68 -8.09
N PRO A 441 -14.54 -68.40 -7.17
CA PRO A 441 -14.86 -68.80 -5.81
C PRO A 441 -14.46 -67.80 -4.72
N ASN A 442 -15.00 -68.15 -3.56
CA ASN A 442 -15.25 -67.43 -2.33
C ASN A 442 -14.07 -67.54 -1.33
N ALA A 443 -14.14 -66.70 -0.29
CA ALA A 443 -13.58 -66.87 1.07
C ALA A 443 -12.05 -66.86 1.29
N ASP A 444 -11.55 -65.94 2.12
CA ASP A 444 -11.34 -66.21 3.56
C ASP A 444 -10.93 -64.95 4.35
N VAL A 445 -11.17 -65.02 5.67
CA VAL A 445 -11.13 -63.97 6.71
C VAL A 445 -9.70 -63.82 7.32
N PRO A 446 -9.47 -63.21 8.50
CA PRO A 446 -8.66 -62.00 8.70
C PRO A 446 -7.29 -62.25 9.37
N GLU A 447 -6.45 -61.21 9.43
CA GLU A 447 -5.66 -60.83 10.63
C GLU A 447 -5.28 -59.36 10.58
#